data_AF-A0A7C4IXT5-F1
#
_entry.id   AF-A0A7C4IXT5-F1
#
_cell.length_a   1.000
_cell.length_b   1.000
_cell.length_c   1.000
_cell.angle_alpha   90.00
_cell.angle_beta   90.00
_cell.angle_gamma   90.00
#
_symmetry.space_group_name_H-M   'P 1'
#
loop_
_entity.id
_entity.type
_entity.pdbx_description
1 polymer ?
#
loop_
_entity_poly.entity_id
_entity_poly.type
_entity_poly.pdbx_seq_one_letter_code
_entity_poly.pdbx_strand_id
1 'polypeptide(L)'
;MIQVAALSPDVILVIDVMELHAKPASMALLQSEALPEAVCCPSHRLPLKTLLRLWETGGSKTFVLGIQPKDRIFREGLSAEVEMSIDALTLFLS
;
A
#
# COMPACT_ATOMS: atom_id res chain seq x y z
N MET A 1 11.72 2.64 16.63
CA MET A 1 11.57 2.04 15.29
C MET A 1 11.01 0.65 15.47
N ILE A 2 9.85 0.35 14.88
CA ILE A 2 9.24 -0.99 14.98
C ILE A 2 9.80 -1.84 13.83
N GLN A 3 10.29 -3.05 14.15
CA GLN A 3 10.65 -4.03 13.14
C GLN A 3 9.47 -4.97 12.92
N VAL A 4 8.82 -4.89 11.76
CA VAL A 4 7.64 -5.71 11.43
C VAL A 4 7.92 -7.21 11.62
N ALA A 5 9.10 -7.67 11.21
CA ALA A 5 9.50 -9.08 11.35
C ALA A 5 9.62 -9.54 12.81
N ALA A 6 9.93 -8.65 13.76
CA ALA A 6 10.05 -9.00 15.18
C ALA A 6 8.68 -9.20 15.86
N LEU A 7 7.59 -8.79 15.21
CA LEU A 7 6.23 -8.97 15.71
C LEU A 7 5.63 -10.33 15.35
N SER A 8 6.31 -11.13 14.51
CA SER A 8 5.82 -12.41 13.99
C SER A 8 4.34 -12.38 13.53
N PRO A 9 3.95 -11.44 12.64
CA PRO A 9 2.56 -11.28 12.27
C PRO A 9 2.07 -12.41 11.36
N ASP A 10 0.84 -12.89 11.59
CA ASP A 10 0.17 -13.83 10.68
C ASP A 10 -0.24 -13.15 9.36
N VAL A 11 -0.60 -11.86 9.43
CA VAL A 11 -1.07 -11.06 8.30
C VAL A 11 -0.44 -9.66 8.36
N ILE A 12 0.03 -9.18 7.21
CA ILE A 12 0.52 -7.81 7.02
C ILE A 12 -0.32 -7.14 5.94
N LEU A 13 -0.93 -6.01 6.27
CA LEU A 13 -1.60 -5.13 5.33
C LEU A 13 -0.79 -3.85 5.17
N VAL A 14 -0.30 -3.59 3.96
CA VAL A 14 0.31 -2.31 3.60
C VAL A 14 -0.75 -1.42 2.99
N ILE A 15 -0.81 -0.16 3.42
CA ILE A 15 -1.68 0.85 2.81
C ILE A 15 -0.76 1.85 2.10
N ASP A 16 -0.97 2.05 0.80
CA ASP A 16 -0.12 2.93 0.01
C ASP A 16 -0.92 3.65 -1.09
N VAL A 17 -0.49 4.86 -1.44
CA VAL A 17 -1.04 5.62 -2.56
C VAL A 17 -0.31 5.19 -3.82
N MET A 18 -1.03 4.60 -4.76
CA MET A 18 -0.44 4.06 -5.98
C MET A 18 -1.36 4.19 -7.18
N GLU A 19 -0.77 4.22 -8.37
CA GLU A 19 -1.52 4.25 -9.61
C GLU A 19 -2.22 2.91 -9.83
N LEU A 20 -3.54 2.92 -9.81
CA LEU A 20 -4.42 1.79 -10.12
C LEU A 20 -5.08 1.93 -11.49
N HIS A 21 -4.84 3.04 -12.21
CA HIS A 21 -5.52 3.41 -13.45
C HIS A 21 -7.05 3.42 -13.30
N ALA A 22 -7.53 3.83 -12.13
CA ALA A 22 -8.94 3.88 -11.76
C ALA A 22 -9.39 5.34 -11.52
N LYS A 23 -10.64 5.53 -11.07
CA LYS A 23 -11.11 6.86 -10.64
C LYS A 23 -10.38 7.27 -9.35
N PRO A 24 -10.11 8.57 -9.11
CA PRO A 24 -9.56 9.05 -7.85
C PRO A 24 -10.27 8.44 -6.62
N ALA A 25 -9.51 8.13 -5.58
CA ALA A 25 -9.97 7.47 -4.35
C ALA A 25 -10.53 6.05 -4.52
N SER A 26 -10.44 5.45 -5.71
CA SER A 26 -10.69 4.01 -5.86
C SER A 26 -9.65 3.21 -5.07
N MET A 27 -10.10 2.10 -4.48
CA MET A 27 -9.26 1.21 -3.69
C MET A 27 -9.21 -0.18 -4.30
N ALA A 28 -8.06 -0.84 -4.19
CA ALA A 28 -7.91 -2.24 -4.58
C ALA A 28 -7.05 -2.98 -3.55
N LEU A 29 -7.50 -4.19 -3.19
CA LEU A 29 -6.70 -5.12 -2.39
C LEU A 29 -5.89 -6.01 -3.33
N LEU A 30 -4.57 -5.95 -3.23
CA LEU A 30 -3.63 -6.61 -4.12
C LEU A 30 -2.73 -7.57 -3.33
N GLN A 31 -2.37 -8.70 -3.94
CA GLN A 31 -1.34 -9.60 -3.45
C GLN A 31 -0.02 -9.33 -4.20
N SER A 32 1.08 -9.91 -3.70
CA SER A 32 2.42 -9.64 -4.24
C SER A 32 2.56 -10.00 -5.73
N GLU A 33 1.79 -10.98 -6.21
CA GLU A 33 1.77 -11.42 -7.62
C GLU A 33 1.21 -10.35 -8.55
N ALA A 34 0.21 -9.58 -8.09
CA ALA A 34 -0.44 -8.54 -8.86
C ALA A 34 0.38 -7.25 -8.94
N LEU A 35 1.43 -7.11 -8.11
CA LEU A 35 2.32 -5.95 -8.12
C LEU A 35 3.34 -6.04 -9.26
N PRO A 36 3.71 -4.91 -9.88
CA PRO A 36 4.73 -4.87 -10.92
C PRO A 36 6.11 -5.31 -10.40
N GLU A 37 6.90 -5.98 -11.25
CA GLU A 37 8.20 -6.57 -10.85
C GLU A 37 9.32 -5.58 -10.58
N ALA A 38 9.35 -4.40 -11.21
CA ALA A 38 10.55 -3.58 -11.21
C ALA A 38 10.26 -2.08 -11.14
N VAL A 39 10.93 -1.42 -10.17
CA VAL A 39 11.82 -0.24 -10.30
C VAL A 39 11.24 1.09 -10.84
N CYS A 40 10.07 1.09 -11.49
CA CYS A 40 9.51 2.25 -12.19
C CYS A 40 8.70 3.22 -11.30
N CYS A 41 8.83 3.14 -9.98
CA CYS A 41 8.38 4.20 -9.09
C CYS A 41 9.60 5.00 -8.62
N PRO A 42 9.77 6.26 -9.08
CA PRO A 42 10.86 7.12 -8.59
C PRO A 42 10.79 7.36 -7.07
N SER A 43 9.65 7.07 -6.44
CA SER A 43 9.41 7.22 -5.00
C SER A 43 9.99 6.11 -4.11
N HIS A 44 10.24 4.89 -4.61
CA HIS A 44 10.64 3.76 -3.75
C HIS A 44 11.97 3.13 -4.20
N ARG A 45 13.01 3.28 -3.37
CA ARG A 45 14.33 2.63 -3.60
C ARG A 45 14.29 1.11 -3.48
N LEU A 46 13.29 0.56 -2.77
CA LEU A 46 12.99 -0.87 -2.69
C LEU A 46 11.58 -1.10 -3.24
N PRO A 47 11.39 -1.95 -4.27
CA PRO A 47 10.06 -2.25 -4.79
C PRO A 47 9.17 -2.89 -3.70
N LEU A 48 7.94 -2.40 -3.56
CA LEU A 48 6.98 -2.92 -2.58
C LEU A 48 6.76 -4.43 -2.71
N LYS A 49 6.74 -4.95 -3.94
CA LYS A 49 6.69 -6.40 -4.23
C LYS A 49 7.81 -7.18 -3.55
N THR A 50 9.03 -6.67 -3.56
CA THR A 50 10.19 -7.31 -2.92
C THR A 50 10.02 -7.35 -1.40
N LEU A 51 9.50 -6.28 -0.81
CA LEU A 51 9.24 -6.21 0.63
C LEU A 51 8.17 -7.21 1.06
N LEU A 52 7.06 -7.31 0.32
CA LEU A 52 6.01 -8.28 0.58
C LEU A 52 6.53 -9.71 0.55
N ARG A 53 7.26 -10.07 -0.52
CA ARG A 53 7.88 -11.40 -0.64
C ARG A 53 8.81 -11.74 0.51
N LEU A 54 9.57 -10.77 1.03
CA LEU A 54 10.45 -10.98 2.19
C LEU A 54 9.65 -11.31 3.47
N TRP A 55 8.48 -10.72 3.66
CA TRP A 55 7.63 -11.09 4.80
C TRP A 55 6.89 -12.41 4.59
N GLU A 56 6.52 -12.72 3.35
CA GLU A 56 5.94 -14.00 2.97
C GLU A 56 6.90 -15.16 3.22
N THR A 57 8.20 -14.98 2.94
CA THR A 57 9.20 -16.01 3.31
C THR A 57 9.35 -16.18 4.82
N GLY A 58 8.99 -15.16 5.61
CA GLY A 58 8.87 -15.22 7.07
C GLY A 58 7.58 -15.90 7.57
N GLY A 59 6.70 -16.32 6.67
CA GLY A 59 5.44 -17.02 6.99
C GLY A 59 4.20 -16.14 7.08
N SER A 60 4.33 -14.83 6.89
CA SER A 60 3.19 -13.90 6.93
C SER A 60 2.39 -13.92 5.62
N LYS A 61 1.06 -13.82 5.70
CA LYS A 61 0.25 -13.45 4.53
C LYS A 61 0.37 -11.95 4.30
N THR A 62 0.56 -11.52 3.05
CA THR A 62 0.71 -10.09 2.77
C THR A 62 -0.31 -9.58 1.76
N PHE A 63 -0.75 -8.35 1.99
CA PHE A 63 -1.68 -7.64 1.12
C PHE A 63 -1.29 -6.17 1.02
N VAL A 64 -1.64 -5.53 -0.09
CA VAL A 64 -1.58 -4.08 -0.28
C VAL A 64 -2.98 -3.56 -0.53
N LEU A 65 -3.43 -2.62 0.29
CA LEU A 65 -4.55 -1.76 -0.05
C LEU A 65 -4.01 -0.53 -0.78
N GLY A 66 -4.09 -0.58 -2.10
CA GLY A 66 -3.72 0.56 -2.96
C GLY A 66 -4.86 1.57 -3.01
N ILE A 67 -4.53 2.86 -2.95
CA ILE A 67 -5.49 3.96 -3.13
C ILE A 67 -5.08 4.79 -4.34
N GLN A 68 -5.99 4.94 -5.30
CA GLN A 68 -5.77 5.74 -6.51
C GLN A 68 -5.64 7.23 -6.14
N PRO A 69 -4.50 7.89 -6.43
CA PRO A 69 -4.38 9.33 -6.24
C PRO A 69 -5.26 10.09 -7.24
N LYS A 70 -5.68 11.30 -6.85
CA LYS A 70 -6.31 12.25 -7.77
C LYS A 70 -5.29 12.86 -8.73
N ASP A 71 -4.19 13.36 -8.18
CA ASP A 71 -3.13 14.06 -8.91
C ASP A 71 -1.75 13.51 -8.50
N ARG A 72 -0.78 13.57 -9.43
CA ARG A 72 0.64 13.20 -9.20
C ARG A 72 1.54 14.38 -8.86
N ILE A 73 0.97 15.57 -8.72
CA ILE A 73 1.73 16.79 -8.46
C ILE A 73 2.23 16.71 -7.02
N PHE A 74 3.54 16.86 -6.82
CA PHE A 74 4.13 17.06 -5.49
C PHE A 74 3.49 18.31 -4.87
N ARG A 75 2.44 18.10 -4.08
CA ARG A 75 1.77 19.07 -3.22
C ARG A 75 1.69 18.45 -1.84
N GLU A 76 1.74 19.27 -0.80
CA GLU A 76 1.57 18.79 0.57
C GLU A 76 0.10 18.44 0.82
N GLY A 77 -0.15 17.31 1.49
CA GLY A 77 -1.49 16.88 1.90
C GLY A 77 -2.18 15.91 0.93
N LEU A 78 -3.20 15.22 1.45
CA LEU A 78 -4.09 14.35 0.69
C LEU A 78 -5.20 15.19 0.05
N SER A 79 -5.76 14.74 -1.08
CA SER A 79 -7.01 15.33 -1.56
C SER A 79 -8.15 14.91 -0.61
N ALA A 80 -9.17 15.76 -0.47
CA ALA A 80 -10.32 15.48 0.40
C ALA A 80 -10.97 14.11 0.10
N GLU A 81 -11.03 13.72 -1.18
CA GLU A 81 -11.54 12.42 -1.61
C GLU A 81 -10.72 11.25 -1.05
N VAL A 82 -9.39 11.38 -1.03
CA VAL A 82 -8.48 10.34 -0.51
C VAL A 82 -8.51 10.32 1.02
N GLU A 83 -8.57 11.48 1.66
CA GLU A 83 -8.69 11.60 3.13
C GLU A 83 -9.96 10.90 3.63
N MET A 84 -11.10 11.13 2.99
CA MET A 84 -12.35 10.44 3.31
C MET A 84 -12.25 8.91 3.19
N SER A 85 -11.49 8.40 2.21
CA SER A 85 -11.26 6.96 2.07
C SER A 85 -10.41 6.40 3.21
N ILE A 86 -9.41 7.15 3.68
CA ILE A 86 -8.57 6.75 4.82
C ILE A 86 -9.36 6.79 6.12
N ASP A 87 -10.24 7.79 6.31
CA ASP A 87 -11.12 7.87 7.48
C ASP A 87 -12.08 6.68 7.54
N ALA A 88 -12.69 6.34 6.40
CA ALA A 88 -13.57 5.17 6.30
C ALA A 88 -12.82 3.86 6.58
N LEU A 89 -11.58 3.74 6.11
CA LEU A 89 -10.73 2.58 6.39
C LEU A 89 -10.36 2.49 7.88
N THR A 90 -10.04 3.63 8.49
CA THR A 90 -9.70 3.70 9.92
C THR A 90 -10.89 3.25 10.77
N LEU A 91 -12.10 3.69 10.42
CA LEU A 91 -13.34 3.25 11.09
C LEU A 91 -13.63 1.76 10.88
N PHE A 92 -13.26 1.19 9.72
CA PHE A 92 -13.46 -0.24 9.45
C PHE A 92 -12.50 -1.13 10.25
N LEU A 93 -11.30 -0.65 10.55
CA LEU A 93 -10.25 -1.42 11.25
C LEU A 93 -10.23 -1.23 12.77
N SER A 94 -11.03 -0.28 13.30
CA SER A 94 -11.20 -0.04 14.75
C SER A 94 -12.15 -1.03 15.40
#